data_AF-A0A2V3HJI5-F1
#
_entry.id   AF-A0A2V3HJI5-F1
#
_cell.length_a   1.000
_cell.length_b   1.000
_cell.length_c   1.000
_cell.angle_alpha   90.00
_cell.angle_beta   90.00
_cell.angle_gamma   90.00
#
_symmetry.space_group_name_H-M   'P 1'
#
loop_
_entity.id
_entity.type
_entity.pdbx_description
1 polymer ?
#
loop_
_entity_poly.entity_id
_entity_poly.type
_entity_poly.pdbx_seq_one_letter_code
_entity_poly.pdbx_strand_id
1 'polypeptide(L)'
;MAAGPAEVSFPGDKNRKKRIRMRGIKKASKEIQQRLDRNLEALLDNPEIFLPEIRAELGRPRKDAVAATLKEVDSVSQKRHDRRWLTKRMTKRRGDLVCRSLAGSLLAAGDANISTVSVYNSPIYGTTSYVRRGNGKQSHMVGIQNFTNPRMRLLVWDDHAKAGNWFFSWHGGFVCSGKEPKAPAEWVDECLDSASIDLSGDDVRWSRGLEKEVVESARITDSGWVRLSFDEVVVGITGSALAKTAEDPFIASVALGMMPPKLSAVARAEWMWRPQGWPDEMALPEEGCEKLDEVLLAWMNLALPDDKLARACKNSILGSIEEGYIAGSHWFAPDARSDFLGHLQGGDVEREALAAILDSLDGGARVRSDGAILDMENEVIRFEDSACHPVLVALWPEHGMEVLESMFGLTESEAESVHQRQTRRKQGFGAFLRELRASVSTAQRLQRLPW
;
A
#
# COMPACT_ATOMS: atom_id res chain seq x y z
N MET A 1 43.32 -6.08 37.58
CA MET A 1 42.59 -6.83 36.54
C MET A 1 42.50 -8.28 37.00
N ALA A 2 41.32 -8.74 37.41
CA ALA A 2 41.11 -10.12 37.86
C ALA A 2 40.80 -11.01 36.65
N ALA A 3 41.49 -12.15 36.54
CA ALA A 3 41.24 -13.14 35.49
C ALA A 3 39.83 -13.74 35.68
N GLY A 4 39.03 -13.76 34.61
CA GLY A 4 37.72 -14.41 34.61
C GLY A 4 37.82 -15.93 34.82
N PRO A 5 36.76 -16.58 35.31
CA PRO A 5 36.79 -18.01 35.62
C PRO A 5 36.95 -18.86 34.35
N ALA A 6 37.69 -19.96 34.47
CA ALA A 6 38.00 -20.87 33.37
C ALA A 6 36.75 -21.57 32.82
N GLU A 7 36.63 -21.64 31.49
CA GLU A 7 35.60 -22.45 30.81
C GLU A 7 35.78 -23.93 31.15
N VAL A 8 34.80 -24.50 31.84
CA VAL A 8 34.77 -25.92 32.21
C VAL A 8 34.12 -26.71 31.08
N SER A 9 34.90 -27.53 30.37
CA SER A 9 34.41 -28.47 29.34
C SER A 9 33.89 -29.75 30.00
N PHE A 10 32.63 -30.13 29.74
CA PHE A 10 32.04 -31.35 30.28
C PHE A 10 32.42 -32.60 29.45
N PRO A 11 32.67 -33.77 30.09
CA PRO A 11 32.89 -35.04 29.40
C PRO A 11 31.64 -35.47 28.60
N GLY A 12 31.60 -35.10 27.33
CA GLY A 12 30.47 -35.32 26.42
C GLY A 12 30.47 -34.35 25.22
N ASP A 13 31.11 -33.19 25.36
CA ASP A 13 31.16 -32.19 24.29
C ASP A 13 31.90 -32.65 23.03
N LYS A 14 32.82 -33.62 23.14
CA LYS A 14 33.55 -34.19 22.00
C LYS A 14 32.67 -35.06 21.08
N ASN A 15 31.48 -35.49 21.53
CA ASN A 15 30.56 -36.35 20.76
C ASN A 15 29.38 -35.60 20.12
N ARG A 16 29.26 -34.28 20.29
CA ARG A 16 28.42 -33.47 19.41
C ARG A 16 29.12 -33.35 18.06
N LYS A 17 28.95 -34.37 17.19
CA LYS A 17 29.19 -34.24 15.74
C LYS A 17 28.65 -32.88 15.34
N LYS A 18 29.52 -31.95 14.93
CA LYS A 18 29.13 -30.63 14.41
C LYS A 18 28.03 -30.88 13.38
N ARG A 19 26.77 -30.65 13.76
CA ARG A 19 25.63 -30.77 12.85
C ARG A 19 25.87 -29.68 11.82
N ILE A 20 26.40 -30.07 10.66
CA ILE A 20 26.52 -29.21 9.49
C ILE A 20 25.08 -28.82 9.15
N ARG A 21 24.65 -27.66 9.63
CA ARG A 21 23.35 -27.09 9.27
C ARG A 21 23.50 -26.60 7.83
N MET A 22 23.13 -27.45 6.87
CA MET A 22 22.94 -26.98 5.49
C MET A 22 21.82 -25.92 5.52
N ARG A 23 22.15 -24.67 5.18
CA ARG A 23 21.18 -23.57 5.12
C ARG A 23 20.04 -23.95 4.16
N GLY A 24 18.80 -23.87 4.64
CA GLY A 24 17.61 -24.08 3.81
C GLY A 24 17.02 -25.48 3.78
N ILE A 25 17.69 -26.51 4.34
CA ILE A 25 17.13 -27.87 4.47
C ILE A 25 16.68 -28.11 5.91
N LYS A 26 15.42 -28.48 6.10
CA LYS A 26 14.82 -28.76 7.43
C LYS A 26 14.25 -30.16 7.48
N LYS A 27 14.24 -30.77 8.67
CA LYS A 27 13.39 -31.92 8.95
C LYS A 27 11.94 -31.44 8.89
N ALA A 28 11.13 -32.02 8.01
CA ALA A 28 9.73 -31.62 7.86
C ALA A 28 8.94 -32.00 9.12
N SER A 29 7.97 -31.16 9.52
CA SER A 29 6.94 -31.57 10.49
C SER A 29 6.09 -32.68 9.87
N LYS A 30 5.42 -33.50 10.71
CA LYS A 30 4.53 -34.56 10.21
C LYS A 30 3.45 -34.03 9.27
N GLU A 31 2.91 -32.86 9.58
CA GLU A 31 1.87 -32.20 8.79
C GLU A 31 2.37 -31.76 7.40
N ILE A 32 3.59 -31.20 7.33
CA ILE A 32 4.23 -30.85 6.04
C ILE A 32 4.50 -32.11 5.22
N GLN A 33 4.95 -33.20 5.86
CA GLN A 33 5.19 -34.48 5.18
C GLN A 33 3.89 -35.00 4.58
N GLN A 34 2.83 -35.16 5.39
CA GLN A 34 1.52 -35.63 4.93
C GLN A 34 0.92 -34.77 3.82
N ARG A 35 1.09 -33.43 3.88
CA ARG A 35 0.64 -32.54 2.80
C ARG A 35 1.43 -32.78 1.51
N LEU A 36 2.76 -32.82 1.58
CA LEU A 36 3.61 -33.02 0.41
C LEU A 36 3.45 -34.42 -0.18
N ASP A 37 3.36 -35.46 0.64
CA ASP A 37 3.11 -36.83 0.21
C ASP A 37 1.79 -36.90 -0.58
N ARG A 38 0.68 -36.40 -0.02
CA ARG A 38 -0.61 -36.35 -0.72
C ARG A 38 -0.54 -35.58 -2.04
N ASN A 39 0.09 -34.41 -2.04
CA ASN A 39 0.22 -33.61 -3.27
C ASN A 39 1.09 -34.34 -4.32
N LEU A 40 2.17 -35.00 -3.92
CA LEU A 40 3.06 -35.70 -4.82
C LEU A 40 2.44 -36.99 -5.37
N GLU A 41 1.64 -37.71 -4.57
CA GLU A 41 0.82 -38.82 -5.02
C GLU A 41 -0.19 -38.36 -6.08
N ALA A 42 -0.96 -37.29 -5.79
CA ALA A 42 -1.89 -36.71 -6.76
C ALA A 42 -1.21 -36.24 -8.05
N LEU A 43 0.00 -35.68 -7.94
CA LEU A 43 0.82 -35.29 -9.09
C LEU A 43 1.34 -36.51 -9.88
N LEU A 44 1.63 -37.63 -9.21
CA LEU A 44 2.05 -38.85 -9.88
C LEU A 44 0.88 -39.50 -10.64
N ASP A 45 -0.33 -39.41 -10.10
CA ASP A 45 -1.55 -39.87 -10.75
C ASP A 45 -1.94 -38.98 -11.94
N ASN A 46 -1.86 -37.66 -11.76
CA ASN A 46 -2.08 -36.67 -12.81
C ASN A 46 -0.94 -35.63 -12.86
N PRO A 47 0.10 -35.85 -13.71
CA PRO A 47 1.22 -34.92 -13.84
C PRO A 47 0.87 -33.55 -14.41
N GLU A 48 -0.35 -33.36 -14.90
CA GLU A 48 -0.84 -32.13 -15.52
C GLU A 48 -1.76 -31.32 -14.59
N ILE A 49 -1.99 -31.78 -13.36
CA ILE A 49 -2.91 -31.17 -12.39
C ILE A 49 -2.58 -29.71 -12.02
N PHE A 50 -1.34 -29.26 -12.25
CA PHE A 50 -0.91 -27.88 -11.99
C PHE A 50 -1.08 -26.94 -13.20
N LEU A 51 -1.47 -27.47 -14.37
CA LEU A 51 -1.62 -26.68 -15.58
C LEU A 51 -2.86 -25.78 -15.49
N PRO A 52 -2.79 -24.54 -16.02
CA PRO A 52 -3.95 -23.70 -16.15
C PRO A 52 -4.84 -24.17 -17.31
N GLU A 53 -6.13 -23.92 -17.18
CA GLU A 53 -7.06 -23.87 -18.31
C GLU A 53 -6.61 -22.74 -19.26
N ILE A 54 -6.46 -23.05 -20.54
CA ILE A 54 -6.03 -22.06 -21.53
C ILE A 54 -7.27 -21.42 -22.17
N ARG A 55 -7.56 -20.17 -21.80
CA ARG A 55 -8.64 -19.35 -22.36
C ARG A 55 -8.09 -18.34 -23.38
N ALA A 56 -7.22 -18.81 -24.27
CA ALA A 56 -6.61 -18.01 -25.34
C ALA A 56 -6.22 -18.89 -26.53
N GLU A 57 -6.15 -18.28 -27.71
CA GLU A 57 -5.59 -18.95 -28.89
C GLU A 57 -4.08 -19.07 -28.76
N LEU A 58 -3.58 -20.30 -28.62
CA LEU A 58 -2.15 -20.56 -28.60
C LEU A 58 -1.59 -20.66 -30.01
N GLY A 59 -0.40 -20.09 -30.19
CA GLY A 59 0.37 -20.24 -31.42
C GLY A 59 0.99 -21.63 -31.56
N ARG A 60 1.75 -21.82 -32.65
CA ARG A 60 2.55 -23.03 -32.83
C ARG A 60 3.64 -23.12 -31.74
N PRO A 61 3.96 -24.31 -31.19
CA PRO A 61 5.00 -24.49 -30.17
C PRO A 61 6.40 -23.94 -30.50
N ARG A 62 6.72 -23.69 -31.79
CA ARG A 62 7.99 -23.06 -32.18
C ARG A 62 8.00 -21.54 -32.00
N LYS A 63 6.82 -20.92 -31.91
CA LYS A 63 6.62 -19.46 -31.83
C LYS A 63 5.92 -19.04 -30.53
N ASP A 64 5.29 -19.98 -29.83
CA ASP A 64 4.57 -19.74 -28.58
C ASP A 64 5.19 -20.57 -27.45
N ALA A 65 5.69 -19.87 -26.42
CA ALA A 65 6.37 -20.48 -25.29
C ALA A 65 5.44 -21.29 -24.39
N VAL A 66 4.17 -20.88 -24.23
CA VAL A 66 3.18 -21.63 -23.43
C VAL A 66 2.87 -22.94 -24.16
N ALA A 67 2.59 -22.88 -25.46
CA ALA A 67 2.34 -24.07 -26.28
C ALA A 67 3.55 -25.03 -26.30
N ALA A 68 4.77 -24.49 -26.32
CA ALA A 68 6.01 -25.28 -26.22
C ALA A 68 6.09 -26.04 -24.89
N THR A 69 5.86 -25.33 -23.78
CA THR A 69 5.89 -25.92 -22.44
C THR A 69 4.82 -26.99 -22.28
N LEU A 70 3.57 -26.73 -22.68
CA LEU A 70 2.47 -27.71 -22.61
C LEU A 70 2.80 -29.01 -23.36
N LYS A 71 3.34 -28.89 -24.57
CA LYS A 71 3.78 -30.06 -25.35
C LYS A 71 4.92 -30.82 -24.66
N GLU A 72 5.88 -30.13 -24.05
CA GLU A 72 6.96 -30.80 -23.33
C GLU A 72 6.49 -31.42 -22.01
N VAL A 73 5.47 -30.85 -21.35
CA VAL A 73 4.83 -31.40 -20.15
C VAL A 73 4.14 -32.72 -20.45
N ASP A 74 3.35 -32.81 -21.53
CA ASP A 74 2.74 -34.08 -21.98
C ASP A 74 3.80 -35.17 -22.18
N SER A 75 4.93 -34.85 -22.82
CA SER A 75 6.03 -35.81 -22.97
C SER A 75 6.65 -36.28 -21.65
N VAL A 76 6.67 -35.43 -20.60
CA VAL A 76 7.13 -35.81 -19.26
C VAL A 76 6.06 -36.63 -18.53
N SER A 77 4.79 -36.25 -18.67
CA SER A 77 3.61 -36.91 -18.11
C SER A 77 3.51 -38.38 -18.53
N GLN A 78 3.72 -38.65 -19.82
CA GLN A 78 3.76 -40.01 -20.38
C GLN A 78 4.90 -40.88 -19.80
N LYS A 79 5.94 -40.27 -19.24
CA LYS A 79 7.13 -40.95 -18.68
C LYS A 79 7.22 -40.87 -17.16
N ARG A 80 6.12 -40.55 -16.49
CA ARG A 80 6.05 -40.34 -15.03
C ARG A 80 6.55 -41.51 -14.17
N HIS A 81 6.51 -42.74 -14.67
CA HIS A 81 7.02 -43.91 -13.95
C HIS A 81 8.45 -44.34 -14.37
N ASP A 82 9.04 -43.74 -15.42
CA ASP A 82 10.41 -44.05 -15.85
C ASP A 82 11.44 -43.26 -15.04
N ARG A 83 11.81 -43.79 -13.87
CA ARG A 83 12.78 -43.18 -12.94
C ARG A 83 14.13 -42.87 -13.62
N ARG A 84 14.61 -43.73 -14.53
CA ARG A 84 15.89 -43.54 -15.22
C ARG A 84 15.80 -42.35 -16.18
N TRP A 85 14.70 -42.24 -16.92
CA TRP A 85 14.47 -41.13 -17.83
C TRP A 85 14.26 -39.81 -17.07
N LEU A 86 13.45 -39.81 -16.01
CA LEU A 86 13.21 -38.62 -15.17
C LEU A 86 14.51 -38.10 -14.54
N THR A 87 15.37 -39.00 -14.06
CA THR A 87 16.70 -38.63 -13.49
C THR A 87 17.56 -37.89 -14.52
N LYS A 88 17.57 -38.36 -15.77
CA LYS A 88 18.28 -37.67 -16.87
C LYS A 88 17.60 -36.35 -17.23
N ARG A 89 16.26 -36.31 -17.30
CA ARG A 89 15.50 -35.12 -17.67
C ARG A 89 15.69 -33.98 -16.67
N MET A 90 15.59 -34.23 -15.37
CA MET A 90 15.72 -33.20 -14.32
C MET A 90 17.13 -32.59 -14.24
N THR A 91 18.16 -33.32 -14.70
CA THR A 91 19.57 -32.90 -14.64
C THR A 91 20.07 -32.24 -15.93
N LYS A 92 19.31 -32.29 -17.04
CA LYS A 92 19.69 -31.64 -18.31
C LYS A 92 20.01 -30.16 -18.10
N ARG A 93 21.09 -29.67 -18.73
CA ARG A 93 21.48 -28.25 -18.67
C ARG A 93 20.57 -27.33 -19.49
N ARG A 94 20.02 -27.83 -20.59
CA ARG A 94 19.15 -27.10 -21.53
C ARG A 94 17.76 -27.76 -21.58
N GLY A 95 16.76 -26.96 -21.97
CA GLY A 95 15.37 -27.37 -22.10
C GLY A 95 14.45 -26.60 -21.14
N ASP A 96 13.15 -26.84 -21.30
CA ASP A 96 12.11 -26.16 -20.55
C ASP A 96 12.27 -26.34 -19.02
N LEU A 97 12.24 -25.22 -18.28
CA LEU A 97 12.48 -25.19 -16.85
C LEU A 97 11.32 -25.80 -16.05
N VAL A 98 10.09 -25.64 -16.52
CA VAL A 98 8.89 -26.25 -15.92
C VAL A 98 9.00 -27.76 -15.99
N CYS A 99 9.34 -28.31 -17.16
CA CYS A 99 9.49 -29.74 -17.39
C CYS A 99 10.63 -30.38 -16.59
N ARG A 100 11.74 -29.66 -16.40
CA ARG A 100 12.84 -30.12 -15.52
C ARG A 100 12.40 -30.18 -14.06
N SER A 101 11.59 -29.22 -13.64
CA SER A 101 11.05 -29.11 -12.28
C SER A 101 9.95 -30.16 -12.03
N LEU A 102 9.12 -30.43 -13.04
CA LEU A 102 8.15 -31.53 -13.05
C LEU A 102 8.84 -32.87 -12.93
N ALA A 103 9.89 -33.13 -13.74
CA ALA A 103 10.64 -34.38 -13.67
C ALA A 103 11.28 -34.62 -12.29
N GLY A 104 11.79 -33.56 -11.65
CA GLY A 104 12.30 -33.63 -10.28
C GLY A 104 11.19 -33.93 -9.26
N SER A 105 10.02 -33.33 -9.43
CA SER A 105 8.87 -33.53 -8.54
C SER A 105 8.26 -34.92 -8.68
N LEU A 106 8.12 -35.45 -9.89
CA LEU A 106 7.69 -36.83 -10.14
C LEU A 106 8.68 -37.85 -9.58
N LEU A 107 9.99 -37.58 -9.66
CA LEU A 107 10.99 -38.44 -9.04
C LEU A 107 10.87 -38.43 -7.51
N ALA A 108 10.57 -37.26 -6.91
CA ALA A 108 10.31 -37.14 -5.48
C ALA A 108 9.06 -37.92 -5.04
N ALA A 109 8.00 -37.91 -5.85
CA ALA A 109 6.78 -38.67 -5.59
C ALA A 109 7.03 -40.19 -5.52
N GLY A 110 8.00 -40.69 -6.27
CA GLY A 110 8.36 -42.11 -6.24
C GLY A 110 9.31 -42.51 -5.11
N ASP A 111 9.71 -41.62 -4.20
CA ASP A 111 10.58 -41.93 -3.06
C ASP A 111 9.74 -42.26 -1.82
N ALA A 112 9.92 -43.45 -1.22
CA ALA A 112 9.23 -43.82 0.02
C ALA A 112 9.84 -43.08 1.22
N ASN A 113 9.18 -42.00 1.67
CA ASN A 113 9.44 -41.15 2.84
C ASN A 113 10.21 -39.83 2.61
N ILE A 114 9.46 -38.72 2.60
CA ILE A 114 9.99 -37.35 2.58
C ILE A 114 10.40 -36.93 4.00
N SER A 115 11.58 -37.32 4.44
CA SER A 115 12.08 -36.92 5.78
C SER A 115 12.68 -35.51 5.85
N THR A 116 13.14 -34.99 4.70
CA THR A 116 13.83 -33.69 4.59
C THR A 116 13.23 -32.85 3.48
N VAL A 117 12.97 -31.58 3.78
CA VAL A 117 12.40 -30.60 2.85
C VAL A 117 13.28 -29.37 2.77
N SER A 118 13.23 -28.71 1.62
CA SER A 118 13.76 -27.36 1.45
C SER A 118 12.68 -26.33 1.73
N VAL A 119 13.09 -25.14 2.17
CA VAL A 119 12.19 -24.00 2.37
C VAL A 119 12.48 -22.95 1.30
N TYR A 120 11.45 -22.54 0.58
CA TYR A 120 11.48 -21.41 -0.35
C TYR A 120 10.83 -20.20 0.31
N ASN A 121 11.56 -19.08 0.34
CA ASN A 121 11.06 -17.82 0.87
C ASN A 121 10.88 -16.86 -0.30
N SER A 122 9.62 -16.58 -0.65
CA SER A 122 9.27 -15.51 -1.56
C SER A 122 8.99 -14.24 -0.76
N PRO A 123 9.59 -13.08 -1.11
CA PRO A 123 9.25 -11.81 -0.47
C PRO A 123 7.78 -11.43 -0.63
N ILE A 124 7.14 -11.91 -1.72
CA ILE A 124 5.79 -11.53 -2.11
C ILE A 124 4.79 -12.64 -1.80
N TYR A 125 5.14 -13.89 -2.14
CA TYR A 125 4.23 -15.03 -1.99
C TYR A 125 4.37 -15.74 -0.65
N GLY A 126 5.32 -15.34 0.21
CA GLY A 126 5.56 -15.96 1.51
C GLY A 126 6.42 -17.22 1.46
N THR A 127 6.37 -18.01 2.54
CA THR A 127 7.28 -19.14 2.77
C THR A 127 6.60 -20.48 2.57
N THR A 128 7.19 -21.34 1.73
CA THR A 128 6.63 -22.67 1.42
C THR A 128 7.72 -23.75 1.43
N SER A 129 7.37 -24.91 1.99
CA SER A 129 8.24 -26.09 1.98
C SER A 129 8.00 -26.95 0.73
N TYR A 130 9.07 -27.54 0.20
CA TYR A 130 9.04 -28.42 -0.96
C TYR A 130 10.19 -29.43 -0.92
N VAL A 131 10.10 -30.50 -1.71
CA VAL A 131 11.19 -31.46 -1.90
C VAL A 131 12.07 -31.03 -3.06
N ARG A 132 13.36 -30.84 -2.77
CA ARG A 132 14.33 -30.48 -3.81
C ARG A 132 14.91 -31.75 -4.46
N ARG A 133 14.68 -31.87 -5.77
CA ARG A 133 15.27 -32.90 -6.63
C ARG A 133 15.68 -32.32 -7.98
N GLY A 134 16.89 -32.65 -8.42
CA GLY A 134 17.42 -32.20 -9.71
C GLY A 134 17.78 -30.71 -9.77
N ASN A 135 17.93 -30.20 -10.99
CA ASN A 135 18.41 -28.86 -11.28
C ASN A 135 17.29 -27.93 -11.80
N GLY A 136 16.03 -28.29 -11.60
CA GLY A 136 14.88 -27.44 -11.93
C GLY A 136 14.90 -26.13 -11.15
N LYS A 137 14.11 -25.15 -11.60
CA LYS A 137 13.98 -23.86 -10.92
C LYS A 137 13.24 -24.08 -9.60
N GLN A 138 13.73 -23.48 -8.52
CA GLN A 138 13.15 -23.71 -7.18
C GLN A 138 11.70 -23.23 -7.08
N SER A 139 11.39 -22.05 -7.63
CA SER A 139 10.04 -21.51 -7.66
C SER A 139 9.06 -22.42 -8.43
N HIS A 140 9.51 -23.02 -9.54
CA HIS A 140 8.71 -23.96 -10.33
C HIS A 140 8.43 -25.26 -9.55
N MET A 141 9.44 -25.84 -8.88
CA MET A 141 9.22 -27.02 -8.03
C MET A 141 8.26 -26.72 -6.88
N VAL A 142 8.35 -25.53 -6.27
CA VAL A 142 7.44 -25.10 -5.21
C VAL A 142 6.00 -25.04 -5.74
N GLY A 143 5.78 -24.40 -6.88
CA GLY A 143 4.44 -24.28 -7.47
C GLY A 143 3.86 -25.62 -7.93
N ILE A 144 4.67 -26.50 -8.52
CA ILE A 144 4.24 -27.84 -8.95
C ILE A 144 3.87 -28.72 -7.75
N GLN A 145 4.69 -28.73 -6.69
CA GLN A 145 4.46 -29.60 -5.52
C GLN A 145 3.39 -29.05 -4.55
N ASN A 146 3.09 -27.76 -4.64
CA ASN A 146 2.06 -27.10 -3.84
C ASN A 146 0.96 -26.55 -4.75
N PHE A 147 0.59 -27.29 -5.79
CA PHE A 147 -0.41 -26.89 -6.79
C PHE A 147 -1.80 -26.61 -6.20
N THR A 148 -2.09 -27.12 -5.00
CA THR A 148 -3.33 -26.85 -4.26
C THR A 148 -3.38 -25.46 -3.64
N ASN A 149 -2.25 -24.75 -3.55
CA ASN A 149 -2.21 -23.37 -3.08
C ASN A 149 -2.30 -22.42 -4.29
N PRO A 150 -3.38 -21.60 -4.42
CA PRO A 150 -3.60 -20.76 -5.59
C PRO A 150 -2.45 -19.77 -5.85
N ARG A 151 -1.86 -19.20 -4.81
CA ARG A 151 -0.75 -18.25 -4.94
C ARG A 151 0.56 -18.94 -5.35
N MET A 152 0.85 -20.12 -4.77
CA MET A 152 2.11 -20.81 -5.04
C MET A 152 2.19 -21.40 -6.44
N ARG A 153 1.09 -21.93 -6.97
CA ARG A 153 1.10 -22.57 -8.30
C ARG A 153 1.36 -21.58 -9.44
N LEU A 154 1.09 -20.30 -9.25
CA LEU A 154 1.45 -19.24 -10.19
C LEU A 154 2.97 -19.18 -10.44
N LEU A 155 3.78 -19.51 -9.42
CA LEU A 155 5.25 -19.45 -9.51
C LEU A 155 5.83 -20.29 -10.65
N VAL A 156 5.12 -21.31 -11.11
CA VAL A 156 5.51 -22.16 -12.26
C VAL A 156 5.61 -21.35 -13.55
N TRP A 157 4.84 -20.27 -13.66
CA TRP A 157 4.62 -19.53 -14.90
C TRP A 157 5.29 -18.15 -14.90
N ASP A 158 6.19 -17.88 -13.95
CA ASP A 158 6.82 -16.57 -13.79
C ASP A 158 7.62 -16.11 -15.01
N ASP A 159 8.32 -17.02 -15.69
CA ASP A 159 9.06 -16.72 -16.90
C ASP A 159 8.11 -16.49 -18.10
N HIS A 160 6.98 -17.21 -18.16
CA HIS A 160 5.94 -16.98 -19.17
C HIS A 160 5.22 -15.65 -18.95
N ALA A 161 5.01 -15.26 -17.70
CA ALA A 161 4.42 -13.98 -17.35
C ALA A 161 5.35 -12.80 -17.68
N LYS A 162 6.67 -12.95 -17.45
CA LYS A 162 7.67 -11.99 -17.92
C LYS A 162 7.72 -11.89 -19.45
N ALA A 163 7.39 -12.97 -20.16
CA ALA A 163 7.21 -12.97 -21.60
C ALA A 163 5.86 -12.38 -22.06
N GLY A 164 5.05 -11.83 -21.14
CA GLY A 164 3.81 -11.12 -21.42
C GLY A 164 2.54 -11.98 -21.41
N ASN A 165 2.57 -13.17 -20.81
CA ASN A 165 1.34 -13.95 -20.62
C ASN A 165 0.68 -13.65 -19.26
N TRP A 166 -0.63 -13.82 -19.17
CA TRP A 166 -1.42 -13.55 -17.98
C TRP A 166 -2.00 -14.84 -17.41
N PHE A 167 -1.90 -14.98 -16.09
CA PHE A 167 -2.36 -16.13 -15.34
C PHE A 167 -3.18 -15.69 -14.13
N PHE A 168 -4.31 -16.36 -13.88
CA PHE A 168 -5.27 -16.03 -12.82
C PHE A 168 -5.61 -17.28 -12.03
N SER A 169 -5.53 -17.21 -10.71
CA SER A 169 -5.51 -18.39 -9.85
C SER A 169 -6.30 -18.18 -8.56
N TRP A 170 -7.31 -19.01 -8.35
CA TRP A 170 -8.21 -19.03 -7.19
C TRP A 170 -8.47 -20.49 -6.75
N HIS A 171 -9.09 -20.74 -5.61
CA HIS A 171 -9.34 -22.11 -5.13
C HIS A 171 -10.19 -22.92 -6.11
N GLY A 172 -11.16 -22.28 -6.76
CA GLY A 172 -12.03 -22.91 -7.75
C GLY A 172 -11.42 -23.18 -9.13
N GLY A 173 -10.31 -22.53 -9.51
CA GLY A 173 -9.79 -22.65 -10.87
C GLY A 173 -8.47 -21.94 -11.13
N PHE A 174 -7.85 -22.25 -12.28
CA PHE A 174 -6.58 -21.68 -12.71
C PHE A 174 -6.61 -21.45 -14.22
N VAL A 175 -6.42 -20.21 -14.67
CA VAL A 175 -6.59 -19.82 -16.07
C VAL A 175 -5.36 -19.10 -16.61
N CYS A 176 -5.04 -19.32 -17.88
CA CYS A 176 -4.14 -18.50 -18.69
C CYS A 176 -4.96 -17.80 -19.78
N SER A 177 -4.97 -16.46 -19.78
CA SER A 177 -5.68 -15.65 -20.79
C SER A 177 -4.76 -15.21 -21.94
N GLY A 178 -3.55 -15.79 -22.04
CA GLY A 178 -2.59 -15.47 -23.10
C GLY A 178 -2.03 -14.06 -22.92
N LYS A 179 -1.97 -13.27 -24.00
CA LYS A 179 -1.33 -11.94 -24.01
C LYS A 179 -2.21 -10.81 -23.46
N GLU A 180 -3.50 -11.08 -23.28
CA GLU A 180 -4.46 -10.08 -22.82
C GLU A 180 -4.74 -10.26 -21.32
N PRO A 181 -4.80 -9.18 -20.53
CA PRO A 181 -5.12 -9.21 -19.10
C PRO A 181 -6.61 -9.44 -18.86
N LYS A 182 -7.17 -10.54 -19.37
CA LYS A 182 -8.60 -10.84 -19.23
C LYS A 182 -8.84 -11.67 -17.96
N ALA A 183 -9.20 -10.99 -16.88
CA ALA A 183 -9.52 -11.63 -15.61
C ALA A 183 -10.83 -12.46 -15.73
N PRO A 184 -10.84 -13.73 -15.30
CA PRO A 184 -12.08 -14.49 -15.17
C PRO A 184 -13.00 -13.89 -14.11
N ALA A 185 -14.32 -13.89 -14.34
CA ALA A 185 -15.30 -13.41 -13.36
C ALA A 185 -15.21 -14.21 -12.05
N GLU A 186 -15.00 -15.52 -12.15
CA GLU A 186 -14.85 -16.42 -11.00
C GLU A 186 -13.62 -16.08 -10.16
N TRP A 187 -12.57 -15.54 -10.79
CA TRP A 187 -11.37 -15.07 -10.11
C TRP A 187 -11.64 -13.75 -9.39
N VAL A 188 -12.33 -12.81 -10.03
CA VAL A 188 -12.71 -11.52 -9.42
C VAL A 188 -13.55 -11.78 -8.17
N ASP A 189 -14.58 -12.61 -8.27
CA ASP A 189 -15.46 -12.91 -7.15
C ASP A 189 -14.73 -13.56 -5.99
N GLU A 190 -13.97 -14.64 -6.22
CA GLU A 190 -13.28 -15.35 -5.14
C GLU A 190 -12.17 -14.49 -4.51
N CYS A 191 -11.46 -13.68 -5.29
CA CYS A 191 -10.45 -12.78 -4.76
C CYS A 191 -11.05 -11.66 -3.91
N LEU A 192 -12.24 -11.17 -4.24
CA LEU A 192 -12.95 -10.18 -3.43
C LEU A 192 -13.58 -10.81 -2.18
N ASP A 193 -14.08 -12.05 -2.26
CA ASP A 193 -14.61 -12.80 -1.11
C ASP A 193 -13.52 -13.17 -0.09
N SER A 194 -12.31 -13.44 -0.58
CA SER A 194 -11.14 -13.80 0.23
C SER A 194 -10.20 -12.63 0.51
N ALA A 195 -10.61 -11.40 0.17
CA ALA A 195 -9.83 -10.21 0.41
C ALA A 195 -9.66 -9.95 1.91
N SER A 196 -8.64 -9.17 2.29
CA SER A 196 -8.37 -8.85 3.69
C SER A 196 -9.35 -7.83 4.31
N ILE A 197 -10.29 -7.31 3.51
CA ILE A 197 -11.37 -6.43 3.95
C ILE A 197 -12.69 -7.14 3.70
N ASP A 198 -13.53 -7.23 4.74
CA ASP A 198 -14.89 -7.73 4.59
C ASP A 198 -15.71 -6.80 3.70
N LEU A 199 -16.23 -7.35 2.60
CA LEU A 199 -17.09 -6.66 1.64
C LEU A 199 -18.51 -7.20 1.71
N SER A 200 -19.49 -6.30 1.66
CA SER A 200 -20.92 -6.65 1.55
C SER A 200 -21.39 -6.49 0.11
N GLY A 201 -22.34 -7.32 -0.34
CA GLY A 201 -22.91 -7.27 -1.70
C GLY A 201 -22.23 -8.22 -2.69
N ASP A 202 -22.72 -8.22 -3.94
CA ASP A 202 -22.30 -9.12 -5.02
C ASP A 202 -21.66 -8.33 -6.18
N ASP A 203 -22.43 -7.87 -7.16
CA ASP A 203 -21.91 -7.08 -8.30
C ASP A 203 -21.45 -5.68 -7.87
N VAL A 204 -22.11 -5.13 -6.85
CA VAL A 204 -21.70 -3.90 -6.18
C VAL A 204 -21.33 -4.26 -4.76
N ARG A 205 -20.04 -4.12 -4.45
CA ARG A 205 -19.47 -4.48 -3.16
C ARG A 205 -19.01 -3.26 -2.40
N TRP A 206 -19.13 -3.29 -1.07
CA TRP A 206 -18.68 -2.17 -0.25
C TRP A 206 -18.12 -2.59 1.10
N SER A 207 -17.09 -1.87 1.53
CA SER A 207 -16.50 -1.99 2.87
C SER A 207 -17.36 -1.32 3.95
N ARG A 208 -17.11 -1.67 5.21
CA ARG A 208 -17.75 -1.01 6.36
C ARG A 208 -17.57 0.52 6.32
N GLY A 209 -18.68 1.24 6.50
CA GLY A 209 -18.72 2.72 6.45
C GLY A 209 -19.19 3.28 5.11
N LEU A 210 -19.51 2.41 4.15
CA LEU A 210 -20.23 2.75 2.93
C LEU A 210 -21.56 1.98 2.88
N GLU A 211 -22.41 2.39 1.96
CA GLU A 211 -23.69 1.77 1.63
C GLU A 211 -23.74 1.53 0.11
N LYS A 212 -24.59 0.60 -0.33
CA LYS A 212 -24.71 0.22 -1.73
C LYS A 212 -24.96 1.43 -2.63
N GLU A 213 -25.91 2.28 -2.24
CA GLU A 213 -26.33 3.44 -3.01
C GLU A 213 -25.18 4.44 -3.20
N VAL A 214 -24.29 4.59 -2.21
CA VAL A 214 -23.11 5.46 -2.31
C VAL A 214 -22.19 4.98 -3.43
N VAL A 215 -21.96 3.67 -3.50
CA VAL A 215 -21.04 3.05 -4.47
C VAL A 215 -21.65 3.04 -5.87
N GLU A 216 -22.93 2.69 -5.99
CA GLU A 216 -23.65 2.67 -7.27
C GLU A 216 -23.73 4.03 -7.93
N SER A 217 -24.06 5.06 -7.16
CA SER A 217 -24.19 6.44 -7.66
C SER A 217 -22.86 7.19 -7.75
N ALA A 218 -21.74 6.54 -7.36
CA ALA A 218 -20.44 7.18 -7.26
C ALA A 218 -20.48 8.48 -6.43
N ARG A 219 -21.23 8.48 -5.32
CA ARG A 219 -21.42 9.65 -4.47
C ARG A 219 -20.17 9.91 -3.63
N ILE A 220 -19.69 11.16 -3.64
CA ILE A 220 -18.58 11.59 -2.78
C ILE A 220 -18.97 11.57 -1.30
N THR A 221 -17.99 11.39 -0.41
CA THR A 221 -18.16 11.49 1.04
C THR A 221 -17.11 12.40 1.65
N ASP A 222 -17.34 12.90 2.87
CA ASP A 222 -16.38 13.77 3.58
C ASP A 222 -14.99 13.13 3.77
N SER A 223 -14.98 11.83 4.06
CA SER A 223 -13.75 11.07 4.30
C SER A 223 -13.07 10.65 3.00
N GLY A 224 -13.83 10.51 1.91
CA GLY A 224 -13.36 9.97 0.65
C GLY A 224 -13.25 8.45 0.66
N TRP A 225 -13.38 7.85 -0.52
CA TRP A 225 -13.29 6.40 -0.69
C TRP A 225 -12.77 6.04 -2.08
N VAL A 226 -12.22 4.83 -2.22
CA VAL A 226 -11.74 4.29 -3.49
C VAL A 226 -12.86 3.51 -4.15
N ARG A 227 -13.15 3.83 -5.40
CA ARG A 227 -13.97 3.03 -6.30
C ARG A 227 -13.06 2.18 -7.17
N LEU A 228 -13.13 0.86 -7.03
CA LEU A 228 -12.37 -0.09 -7.82
C LEU A 228 -13.33 -0.87 -8.72
N SER A 229 -13.14 -0.82 -10.03
CA SER A 229 -14.04 -1.45 -11.01
C SER A 229 -13.31 -2.54 -11.79
N PHE A 230 -13.89 -3.75 -11.79
CA PHE A 230 -13.45 -4.94 -12.51
C PHE A 230 -14.54 -5.31 -13.53
N ASP A 231 -14.40 -4.92 -14.79
CA ASP A 231 -15.45 -5.13 -15.80
C ASP A 231 -16.86 -4.72 -15.28
N GLU A 232 -17.70 -5.69 -14.89
CA GLU A 232 -19.05 -5.49 -14.38
C GLU A 232 -19.14 -5.30 -12.84
N VAL A 233 -18.10 -5.68 -12.09
CA VAL A 233 -18.08 -5.64 -10.62
C VAL A 233 -17.47 -4.32 -10.14
N VAL A 234 -18.15 -3.63 -9.22
CA VAL A 234 -17.69 -2.37 -8.61
C VAL A 234 -17.53 -2.52 -7.12
N VAL A 235 -16.40 -2.07 -6.58
CA VAL A 235 -16.05 -2.19 -5.16
C VAL A 235 -15.77 -0.81 -4.58
N GLY A 236 -16.47 -0.44 -3.51
CA GLY A 236 -16.23 0.77 -2.73
C GLY A 236 -15.48 0.50 -1.43
N ILE A 237 -14.31 1.14 -1.26
CA ILE A 237 -13.44 0.90 -0.10
C ILE A 237 -13.11 2.22 0.61
N THR A 238 -13.41 2.32 1.90
CA THR A 238 -13.05 3.49 2.70
C THR A 238 -11.57 3.52 3.03
N GLY A 239 -11.02 4.73 3.19
CA GLY A 239 -9.65 4.88 3.70
C GLY A 239 -9.45 4.29 5.10
N SER A 240 -10.50 4.24 5.93
CA SER A 240 -10.43 3.67 7.28
C SER A 240 -10.45 2.13 7.29
N ALA A 241 -11.07 1.50 6.29
CA ALA A 241 -10.95 0.05 6.06
C ALA A 241 -9.54 -0.30 5.59
N LEU A 242 -9.00 0.44 4.62
CA LEU A 242 -7.62 0.28 4.13
C LEU A 242 -6.58 0.51 5.22
N ALA A 243 -6.79 1.45 6.15
CA ALA A 243 -5.85 1.69 7.24
C ALA A 243 -5.72 0.50 8.23
N LYS A 244 -6.65 -0.47 8.20
CA LYS A 244 -6.66 -1.64 9.09
C LYS A 244 -5.98 -2.88 8.50
N THR A 245 -5.44 -2.80 7.30
CA THR A 245 -4.85 -3.94 6.56
C THR A 245 -3.33 -4.04 6.70
N ALA A 246 -2.73 -3.47 7.76
CA ALA A 246 -1.28 -3.36 7.91
C ALA A 246 -0.54 -4.71 7.86
N GLU A 247 -1.13 -5.80 8.37
CA GLU A 247 -0.53 -7.14 8.34
C GLU A 247 -0.85 -7.93 7.05
N ASP A 248 -1.99 -7.66 6.43
CA ASP A 248 -2.45 -8.30 5.20
C ASP A 248 -3.08 -7.25 4.27
N PRO A 249 -2.27 -6.56 3.44
CA PRO A 249 -2.75 -5.48 2.58
C PRO A 249 -3.83 -5.97 1.61
N PHE A 250 -4.94 -5.24 1.52
CA PHE A 250 -6.06 -5.49 0.61
C PHE A 250 -5.57 -5.62 -0.82
N ILE A 251 -4.80 -4.64 -1.29
CA ILE A 251 -4.36 -4.63 -2.68
C ILE A 251 -3.48 -5.85 -3.03
N ALA A 252 -2.66 -6.29 -2.08
CA ALA A 252 -1.86 -7.50 -2.23
C ALA A 252 -2.72 -8.77 -2.15
N SER A 253 -3.73 -8.80 -1.28
CA SER A 253 -4.63 -9.94 -1.13
C SER A 253 -5.32 -10.33 -2.44
N VAL A 254 -5.68 -9.31 -3.25
CA VAL A 254 -6.27 -9.44 -4.59
C VAL A 254 -5.19 -9.67 -5.66
N ALA A 255 -4.20 -8.77 -5.78
CA ALA A 255 -3.25 -8.79 -6.90
C ALA A 255 -2.37 -10.04 -6.93
N LEU A 256 -2.11 -10.69 -5.78
CA LEU A 256 -1.30 -11.90 -5.70
C LEU A 256 -2.04 -13.18 -6.14
N GLY A 257 -3.33 -13.07 -6.46
CA GLY A 257 -4.10 -14.11 -7.15
C GLY A 257 -3.79 -14.21 -8.65
N MET A 258 -2.96 -13.32 -9.20
CA MET A 258 -2.61 -13.32 -10.63
C MET A 258 -1.12 -13.12 -10.88
N MET A 259 -0.70 -13.40 -12.11
CA MET A 259 0.67 -13.21 -12.56
C MET A 259 0.71 -12.69 -14.01
N PRO A 260 1.36 -11.53 -14.27
CA PRO A 260 2.01 -10.64 -13.30
C PRO A 260 1.03 -9.96 -12.33
N PRO A 261 1.43 -9.62 -11.10
CA PRO A 261 0.55 -9.03 -10.08
C PRO A 261 0.35 -7.52 -10.32
N LYS A 262 -0.29 -7.17 -11.44
CA LYS A 262 -0.53 -5.77 -11.87
C LYS A 262 -2.02 -5.49 -11.95
N LEU A 263 -2.62 -5.02 -10.85
CA LEU A 263 -4.09 -4.82 -10.78
C LEU A 263 -4.58 -3.75 -11.75
N SER A 264 -3.74 -2.75 -12.03
CA SER A 264 -4.02 -1.69 -13.00
C SER A 264 -4.28 -2.19 -14.43
N ALA A 265 -3.93 -3.44 -14.76
CA ALA A 265 -4.20 -4.01 -16.07
C ALA A 265 -5.58 -4.67 -16.20
N VAL A 266 -6.24 -4.96 -15.07
CA VAL A 266 -7.51 -5.71 -15.02
C VAL A 266 -8.63 -4.95 -14.32
N ALA A 267 -8.31 -3.81 -13.71
CA ALA A 267 -9.24 -2.98 -12.97
C ALA A 267 -8.93 -1.50 -13.19
N ARG A 268 -9.90 -0.65 -12.84
CA ARG A 268 -9.74 0.80 -12.78
C ARG A 268 -10.05 1.29 -11.37
N ALA A 269 -9.18 2.14 -10.83
CA ALA A 269 -9.40 2.81 -9.56
C ALA A 269 -9.74 4.28 -9.77
N GLU A 270 -10.67 4.80 -8.96
CA GLU A 270 -11.04 6.21 -8.88
C GLU A 270 -11.12 6.61 -7.40
N TRP A 271 -10.80 7.86 -7.08
CA TRP A 271 -10.92 8.38 -5.72
C TRP A 271 -12.11 9.33 -5.62
N MET A 272 -13.07 8.96 -4.80
CA MET A 272 -14.38 9.61 -4.69
C MET A 272 -14.36 10.61 -3.54
N TRP A 273 -13.78 11.78 -3.77
CA TRP A 273 -13.64 12.83 -2.77
C TRP A 273 -13.38 14.19 -3.42
N ARG A 274 -13.87 15.25 -2.78
CA ARG A 274 -13.52 16.64 -3.07
C ARG A 274 -13.31 17.39 -1.75
N PRO A 275 -12.53 18.49 -1.74
CA PRO A 275 -12.46 19.36 -0.58
C PRO A 275 -13.87 19.82 -0.18
N GLN A 276 -14.13 19.88 1.12
CA GLN A 276 -15.39 20.46 1.59
C GLN A 276 -15.43 21.95 1.21
N GLY A 277 -16.61 22.47 0.84
CA GLY A 277 -16.74 23.85 0.34
C GLY A 277 -16.38 24.01 -1.15
N TRP A 278 -15.83 22.98 -1.80
CA TRP A 278 -15.58 22.99 -3.25
C TRP A 278 -16.90 22.91 -4.03
N PRO A 279 -17.16 23.79 -5.02
CA PRO A 279 -18.41 23.78 -5.77
C PRO A 279 -18.58 22.50 -6.61
N ASP A 280 -19.79 21.92 -6.61
CA ASP A 280 -20.07 20.67 -7.35
C ASP A 280 -19.85 20.80 -8.87
N GLU A 281 -20.17 21.97 -9.42
CA GLU A 281 -20.02 22.28 -10.86
C GLU A 281 -18.56 22.62 -11.24
N MET A 282 -17.69 22.86 -10.26
CA MET A 282 -16.29 23.21 -10.51
C MET A 282 -15.44 21.94 -10.58
N ALA A 283 -14.77 21.74 -11.72
CA ALA A 283 -13.82 20.65 -11.90
C ALA A 283 -12.61 20.82 -10.95
N LEU A 284 -12.04 19.70 -10.50
CA LEU A 284 -10.76 19.71 -9.79
C LEU A 284 -9.63 20.13 -10.75
N PRO A 285 -8.55 20.76 -10.25
CA PRO A 285 -7.41 21.12 -11.09
C PRO A 285 -6.82 19.92 -11.84
N GLU A 286 -6.47 20.11 -13.11
CA GLU A 286 -5.97 19.03 -13.99
C GLU A 286 -4.70 18.39 -13.45
N GLU A 287 -3.73 19.19 -13.01
CA GLU A 287 -2.48 18.69 -12.40
C GLU A 287 -2.76 17.83 -11.15
N GLY A 288 -3.81 18.17 -10.38
CA GLY A 288 -4.25 17.38 -9.22
C GLY A 288 -4.82 16.03 -9.62
N CYS A 289 -5.59 16.00 -10.71
CA CYS A 289 -6.13 14.76 -11.29
C CYS A 289 -5.03 13.85 -11.83
N GLU A 290 -4.02 14.40 -12.52
CA GLU A 290 -2.87 13.62 -13.00
C GLU A 290 -2.08 13.01 -11.84
N LYS A 291 -1.74 13.81 -10.82
CA LYS A 291 -1.07 13.33 -9.60
C LYS A 291 -1.92 12.31 -8.83
N LEU A 292 -3.25 12.42 -8.89
CA LEU A 292 -4.16 11.47 -8.28
C LEU A 292 -4.11 10.11 -9.00
N ASP A 293 -4.12 10.13 -10.33
CA ASP A 293 -4.02 8.92 -11.16
C ASP A 293 -2.68 8.21 -10.93
N GLU A 294 -1.57 8.95 -10.82
CA GLU A 294 -0.26 8.38 -10.46
C GLU A 294 -0.28 7.67 -9.10
N VAL A 295 -0.91 8.27 -8.10
CA VAL A 295 -1.07 7.69 -6.75
C VAL A 295 -1.89 6.40 -6.80
N LEU A 296 -3.00 6.40 -7.52
CA LEU A 296 -3.87 5.23 -7.69
C LEU A 296 -3.13 4.11 -8.44
N LEU A 297 -2.42 4.44 -9.51
CA LEU A 297 -1.59 3.48 -10.26
C LEU A 297 -0.46 2.90 -9.40
N ALA A 298 0.20 3.71 -8.57
CA ALA A 298 1.23 3.24 -7.65
C ALA A 298 0.65 2.25 -6.63
N TRP A 299 -0.52 2.54 -6.07
CA TRP A 299 -1.23 1.64 -5.17
C TRP A 299 -1.60 0.32 -5.85
N MET A 300 -2.27 0.38 -7.00
CA MET A 300 -2.68 -0.80 -7.77
C MET A 300 -1.52 -1.70 -8.23
N ASN A 301 -0.31 -1.15 -8.29
CA ASN A 301 0.92 -1.87 -8.65
C ASN A 301 1.78 -2.23 -7.44
N LEU A 302 1.21 -2.20 -6.23
CA LEU A 302 1.85 -2.59 -4.97
C LEU A 302 3.04 -1.69 -4.57
N ALA A 303 3.14 -0.48 -5.13
CA ALA A 303 4.19 0.49 -4.83
C ALA A 303 3.81 1.47 -3.72
N LEU A 304 2.51 1.64 -3.44
CA LEU A 304 1.99 2.43 -2.33
C LEU A 304 1.22 1.54 -1.34
N PRO A 305 1.51 1.60 -0.02
CA PRO A 305 0.73 0.88 0.99
C PRO A 305 -0.69 1.40 1.15
N ASP A 306 -1.63 0.51 1.50
CA ASP A 306 -3.05 0.82 1.71
C ASP A 306 -3.29 1.97 2.69
N ASP A 307 -2.58 2.00 3.82
CA ASP A 307 -2.76 2.99 4.88
C ASP A 307 -2.35 4.41 4.46
N LYS A 308 -1.59 4.54 3.36
CA LYS A 308 -1.15 5.82 2.81
C LYS A 308 -2.05 6.36 1.71
N LEU A 309 -2.87 5.51 1.10
CA LEU A 309 -3.62 5.85 -0.10
C LEU A 309 -4.51 7.09 0.08
N ALA A 310 -5.41 7.06 1.07
CA ALA A 310 -6.36 8.16 1.28
C ALA A 310 -5.67 9.51 1.51
N ARG A 311 -4.55 9.52 2.26
CA ARG A 311 -3.77 10.74 2.50
C ARG A 311 -3.07 11.21 1.22
N ALA A 312 -2.48 10.29 0.47
CA ALA A 312 -1.80 10.61 -0.78
C ALA A 312 -2.79 11.22 -1.80
N CYS A 313 -3.96 10.59 -1.99
CA CYS A 313 -5.00 11.10 -2.89
C CYS A 313 -5.49 12.51 -2.48
N LYS A 314 -5.78 12.74 -1.19
CA LYS A 314 -6.16 14.08 -0.70
C LYS A 314 -5.06 15.11 -0.91
N ASN A 315 -3.80 14.72 -0.68
CA ASN A 315 -2.66 15.61 -0.85
C ASN A 315 -2.42 15.98 -2.32
N SER A 316 -2.64 15.06 -3.27
CA SER A 316 -2.57 15.34 -4.70
C SER A 316 -3.56 16.44 -5.09
N ILE A 317 -4.82 16.30 -4.67
CA ILE A 317 -5.89 17.27 -4.97
C ILE A 317 -5.65 18.61 -4.25
N LEU A 318 -5.42 18.60 -2.94
CA LEU A 318 -5.21 19.84 -2.18
C LEU A 318 -3.89 20.54 -2.54
N GLY A 319 -2.94 19.82 -3.09
CA GLY A 319 -1.63 20.34 -3.49
C GLY A 319 -1.64 21.05 -4.84
N SER A 320 -2.67 20.86 -5.65
CA SER A 320 -2.82 21.47 -6.97
C SER A 320 -3.81 22.64 -6.99
N ILE A 321 -4.39 23.01 -5.84
CA ILE A 321 -5.29 24.17 -5.76
C ILE A 321 -4.42 25.42 -5.72
N GLU A 322 -4.70 26.38 -6.61
CA GLU A 322 -3.86 27.56 -6.82
C GLU A 322 -4.43 28.83 -6.17
N GLU A 323 -5.73 28.86 -5.86
CA GLU A 323 -6.40 30.05 -5.31
C GLU A 323 -7.29 29.72 -4.11
N GLY A 324 -7.40 30.69 -3.20
CA GLY A 324 -8.30 30.65 -2.06
C GLY A 324 -7.64 30.21 -0.76
N TYR A 325 -8.44 29.72 0.18
CA TYR A 325 -7.97 29.30 1.50
C TYR A 325 -8.27 27.83 1.75
N ILE A 326 -7.34 27.11 2.39
CA ILE A 326 -7.51 25.71 2.75
C ILE A 326 -7.21 25.55 4.24
N ALA A 327 -8.15 24.95 4.98
CA ALA A 327 -7.95 24.51 6.36
C ALA A 327 -8.21 23.00 6.45
N GLY A 328 -7.15 22.22 6.64
CA GLY A 328 -7.21 20.76 6.64
C GLY A 328 -7.71 20.20 5.31
N SER A 329 -9.00 19.87 5.25
CA SER A 329 -9.68 19.31 4.08
C SER A 329 -10.83 20.19 3.56
N HIS A 330 -10.99 21.40 4.09
CA HIS A 330 -11.98 22.38 3.68
C HIS A 330 -11.32 23.45 2.82
N TRP A 331 -11.96 23.84 1.73
CA TRP A 331 -11.56 24.91 0.83
C TRP A 331 -12.57 26.06 0.90
N PHE A 332 -12.06 27.28 0.82
CA PHE A 332 -12.84 28.51 0.79
C PHE A 332 -12.40 29.33 -0.43
N ALA A 333 -13.37 29.97 -1.08
CA ALA A 333 -13.12 30.85 -2.21
C ALA A 333 -12.21 32.04 -1.80
N PRO A 334 -11.52 32.68 -2.76
CA PRO A 334 -10.63 33.82 -2.50
C PRO A 334 -11.29 35.00 -1.76
N ASP A 335 -12.59 35.19 -1.94
CA ASP A 335 -13.37 36.24 -1.28
C ASP A 335 -13.96 35.82 0.10
N ALA A 336 -13.82 34.54 0.47
CA ALA A 336 -14.43 33.96 1.67
C ALA A 336 -13.50 33.96 2.91
N ARG A 337 -12.63 34.97 3.03
CA ARG A 337 -11.64 35.07 4.13
C ARG A 337 -12.28 35.04 5.53
N SER A 338 -13.41 35.71 5.71
CA SER A 338 -14.11 35.73 7.01
C SER A 338 -14.60 34.33 7.40
N ASP A 339 -15.12 33.58 6.44
CA ASP A 339 -15.61 32.21 6.67
C ASP A 339 -14.47 31.25 6.96
N PHE A 340 -13.34 31.40 6.24
CA PHE A 340 -12.10 30.68 6.53
C PHE A 340 -11.62 30.90 7.97
N LEU A 341 -11.48 32.15 8.41
CA LEU A 341 -11.07 32.47 9.78
C LEU A 341 -12.07 31.96 10.82
N GLY A 342 -13.37 32.03 10.52
CA GLY A 342 -14.44 31.50 11.36
C GLY A 342 -14.41 29.97 11.51
N HIS A 343 -13.96 29.26 10.48
CA HIS A 343 -13.80 27.80 10.50
C HIS A 343 -12.65 27.33 11.40
N LEU A 344 -11.63 28.17 11.60
CA LEU A 344 -10.48 27.80 12.42
C LEU A 344 -10.87 27.62 13.90
N GLN A 345 -10.27 26.60 14.52
CA GLN A 345 -10.50 26.23 15.91
C GLN A 345 -9.56 27.03 16.82
N GLY A 346 -10.10 28.06 17.47
CA GLY A 346 -9.37 28.94 18.39
C GLY A 346 -10.27 30.03 18.95
N GLY A 347 -9.75 30.79 19.91
CA GLY A 347 -10.46 31.97 20.43
C GLY A 347 -10.44 33.14 19.44
N ASP A 348 -11.34 34.10 19.63
CA ASP A 348 -11.46 35.26 18.72
C ASP A 348 -10.15 36.04 18.59
N VAL A 349 -9.42 36.21 19.70
CA VAL A 349 -8.10 36.89 19.69
C VAL A 349 -7.06 36.14 18.85
N GLU A 350 -7.12 34.80 18.80
CA GLU A 350 -6.21 34.00 17.96
C GLU A 350 -6.57 34.13 16.48
N ARG A 351 -7.87 34.19 16.16
CA ARG A 351 -8.35 34.43 14.79
C ARG A 351 -8.01 35.84 14.31
N GLU A 352 -8.15 36.84 15.17
CA GLU A 352 -7.73 38.22 14.89
C GLU A 352 -6.21 38.29 14.63
N ALA A 353 -5.39 37.56 15.39
CA ALA A 353 -3.96 37.47 15.15
C ALA A 353 -3.63 36.82 13.81
N LEU A 354 -4.31 35.73 13.45
CA LEU A 354 -4.15 35.15 12.12
C LEU A 354 -4.62 36.10 11.02
N ALA A 355 -5.70 36.85 11.24
CA ALA A 355 -6.15 37.85 10.28
C ALA A 355 -5.05 38.88 10.01
N ALA A 356 -4.43 39.45 11.05
CA ALA A 356 -3.33 40.38 10.92
C ALA A 356 -2.13 39.79 10.15
N ILE A 357 -1.80 38.51 10.39
CA ILE A 357 -0.74 37.83 9.64
C ILE A 357 -1.11 37.73 8.16
N LEU A 358 -2.36 37.33 7.83
CA LEU A 358 -2.82 37.23 6.45
C LEU A 358 -2.76 38.58 5.70
N ASP A 359 -2.95 39.70 6.38
CA ASP A 359 -2.83 41.04 5.78
C ASP A 359 -1.38 41.40 5.41
N SER A 360 -0.40 40.74 6.04
CA SER A 360 1.03 40.96 5.83
C SER A 360 1.66 40.02 4.82
N LEU A 361 0.92 39.02 4.34
CA LEU A 361 1.43 38.06 3.37
C LEU A 361 1.30 38.65 1.96
N ASP A 362 2.44 38.81 1.29
CA ASP A 362 2.52 39.29 -0.10
C ASP A 362 2.26 38.18 -1.15
N GLY A 363 1.83 37.00 -0.73
CA GLY A 363 1.59 35.84 -1.61
C GLY A 363 1.01 34.63 -0.90
N GLY A 364 0.99 33.47 -1.58
CA GLY A 364 0.52 32.22 -1.00
C GLY A 364 1.48 31.63 0.02
N ALA A 365 0.94 30.83 0.94
CA ALA A 365 1.72 30.21 2.00
C ALA A 365 1.10 28.88 2.41
N ARG A 366 1.95 27.87 2.66
CA ARG A 366 1.55 26.58 3.24
C ARG A 366 2.17 26.37 4.60
N VAL A 367 1.33 26.24 5.61
CA VAL A 367 1.71 25.85 6.97
C VAL A 367 1.45 24.37 7.16
N ARG A 368 2.53 23.61 7.32
CA ARG A 368 2.49 22.15 7.48
C ARG A 368 2.22 21.75 8.93
N SER A 369 1.75 20.53 9.14
CA SER A 369 1.46 20.00 10.48
C SER A 369 2.72 19.84 11.36
N ASP A 370 3.91 19.81 10.76
CA ASP A 370 5.20 19.81 11.46
C ASP A 370 5.72 21.22 11.81
N GLY A 371 4.95 22.26 11.48
CA GLY A 371 5.28 23.67 11.74
C GLY A 371 6.18 24.30 10.68
N ALA A 372 6.51 23.60 9.60
CA ALA A 372 7.22 24.20 8.49
C ALA A 372 6.31 25.12 7.67
N ILE A 373 6.85 26.28 7.27
CA ILE A 373 6.21 27.23 6.37
C ILE A 373 6.87 27.08 5.00
N LEU A 374 6.06 27.07 3.94
CA LEU A 374 6.51 27.06 2.57
C LEU A 374 5.80 28.18 1.82
N ASP A 375 6.56 29.12 1.26
CA ASP A 375 6.02 30.12 0.35
C ASP A 375 5.48 29.43 -0.91
N MET A 376 4.34 29.89 -1.38
CA MET A 376 3.70 29.36 -2.58
C MET A 376 3.70 30.43 -3.67
N GLU A 377 4.01 30.03 -4.90
CA GLU A 377 3.96 30.93 -6.07
C GLU A 377 2.54 31.38 -6.39
N ASN A 378 1.56 30.53 -6.09
CA ASN A 378 0.14 30.76 -6.35
C ASN A 378 -0.54 31.45 -5.15
N GLU A 379 -1.66 32.15 -5.39
CA GLU A 379 -2.44 32.89 -4.39
C GLU A 379 -3.31 32.00 -3.48
N VAL A 380 -2.71 30.95 -2.92
CA VAL A 380 -3.37 30.01 -2.00
C VAL A 380 -2.74 30.05 -0.62
N ILE A 381 -3.59 30.19 0.40
CA ILE A 381 -3.19 30.03 1.80
C ILE A 381 -3.67 28.67 2.28
N ARG A 382 -2.73 27.80 2.67
CA ARG A 382 -3.02 26.43 3.09
C ARG A 382 -2.50 26.13 4.48
N PHE A 383 -3.43 25.86 5.40
CA PHE A 383 -3.12 25.30 6.71
C PHE A 383 -3.46 23.81 6.72
N GLU A 384 -2.49 22.94 7.00
CA GLU A 384 -2.74 21.49 7.11
C GLU A 384 -3.58 21.13 8.35
N ASP A 385 -3.63 22.02 9.34
CA ASP A 385 -4.48 21.91 10.53
C ASP A 385 -5.49 23.06 10.57
N SER A 386 -6.64 22.82 11.19
CA SER A 386 -7.68 23.83 11.44
C SER A 386 -7.49 24.57 12.77
N ALA A 387 -6.62 24.10 13.66
CA ALA A 387 -6.37 24.73 14.95
C ALA A 387 -5.52 26.00 14.81
N CYS A 388 -5.97 27.12 15.40
CA CYS A 388 -5.23 28.39 15.34
C CYS A 388 -3.87 28.29 16.05
N HIS A 389 -3.80 27.58 17.17
CA HIS A 389 -2.60 27.57 18.01
C HIS A 389 -1.36 27.00 17.28
N PRO A 390 -1.37 25.81 16.67
CA PRO A 390 -0.23 25.31 15.90
C PRO A 390 0.16 26.21 14.73
N VAL A 391 -0.81 26.79 14.03
CA VAL A 391 -0.57 27.70 12.90
C VAL A 391 0.12 28.98 13.38
N LEU A 392 -0.37 29.59 14.47
CA LEU A 392 0.27 30.74 15.10
C LEU A 392 1.67 30.42 15.60
N VAL A 393 1.90 29.24 16.19
CA VAL A 393 3.25 28.81 16.61
C VAL A 393 4.22 28.77 15.43
N ALA A 394 3.76 28.28 14.27
CA ALA A 394 4.59 28.22 13.07
C ALA A 394 4.91 29.62 12.54
N LEU A 395 3.90 30.49 12.41
CA LEU A 395 4.02 31.83 11.80
C LEU A 395 4.63 32.88 12.73
N TRP A 396 4.62 32.68 14.05
CA TRP A 396 5.08 33.68 15.03
C TRP A 396 6.53 34.16 14.84
N PRO A 397 7.53 33.32 14.54
CA PRO A 397 8.91 33.77 14.38
C PRO A 397 9.06 34.88 13.34
N GLU A 398 8.32 34.80 12.23
CA GLU A 398 8.42 35.73 11.11
C GLU A 398 7.37 36.86 11.20
N HIS A 399 6.12 36.54 11.55
CA HIS A 399 5.02 37.50 11.51
C HIS A 399 4.57 38.02 12.88
N GLY A 400 5.17 37.55 13.97
CA GLY A 400 4.73 37.91 15.32
C GLY A 400 4.89 39.41 15.63
N MET A 401 5.87 40.09 15.02
CA MET A 401 6.05 41.53 15.20
C MET A 401 4.89 42.33 14.60
N GLU A 402 4.45 41.95 13.40
CA GLU A 402 3.30 42.56 12.73
C GLU A 402 2.02 42.42 13.56
N VAL A 403 1.80 41.26 14.16
CA VAL A 403 0.67 41.05 15.09
C VAL A 403 0.74 41.99 16.29
N LEU A 404 1.94 42.18 16.85
CA LEU A 404 2.14 43.06 18.02
C LEU A 404 1.93 44.53 17.68
N GLU A 405 2.35 44.96 16.48
CA GLU A 405 2.15 46.31 16.00
C GLU A 405 0.69 46.57 15.62
N SER A 406 0.13 45.78 14.70
CA SER A 406 -1.22 45.99 14.15
C SER A 406 -2.33 45.83 15.21
N MET A 407 -2.26 44.81 16.07
CA MET A 407 -3.34 44.54 17.03
C MET A 407 -3.19 45.28 18.35
N PHE A 408 -1.95 45.54 18.79
CA PHE A 408 -1.68 46.06 20.13
C PHE A 408 -1.02 47.44 20.14
N GLY A 409 -0.57 47.95 18.99
CA GLY A 409 0.08 49.26 18.86
C GLY A 409 1.36 49.37 19.68
N LEU A 410 2.07 48.26 19.86
CA LEU A 410 3.30 48.24 20.64
C LEU A 410 4.45 48.89 19.87
N THR A 411 5.32 49.58 20.59
CA THR A 411 6.55 50.16 20.02
C THR A 411 7.57 49.05 19.71
N GLU A 412 8.45 49.26 18.72
CA GLU A 412 9.41 48.25 18.24
C GLU A 412 10.19 47.55 19.38
N SER A 413 10.72 48.32 20.35
CA SER A 413 11.48 47.74 21.47
C SER A 413 10.63 46.92 22.45
N GLU A 414 9.38 47.33 22.69
CA GLU A 414 8.45 46.59 23.55
C GLU A 414 7.94 45.33 22.85
N ALA A 415 7.65 45.44 21.54
CA ALA A 415 7.25 44.35 20.70
C ALA A 415 8.34 43.27 20.61
N GLU A 416 9.62 43.63 20.41
CA GLU A 416 10.74 42.68 20.38
C GLU A 416 10.86 41.87 21.66
N SER A 417 10.72 42.53 22.81
CA SER A 417 10.78 41.88 24.13
C SER A 417 9.64 40.87 24.29
N VAL A 418 8.42 41.24 23.89
CA VAL A 418 7.24 40.36 23.94
C VAL A 418 7.38 39.19 22.96
N HIS A 419 7.86 39.45 21.74
CA HIS A 419 8.10 38.45 20.70
C HIS A 419 9.09 37.38 21.17
N GLN A 420 10.28 37.80 21.63
CA GLN A 420 11.30 36.87 22.13
C GLN A 420 10.81 36.08 23.35
N ARG A 421 10.05 36.72 24.24
CA ARG A 421 9.49 36.05 25.42
C ARG A 421 8.56 34.92 25.01
N GLN A 422 7.65 35.17 24.06
CA GLN A 422 6.72 34.17 23.59
C GLN A 422 7.42 33.01 22.86
N THR A 423 8.42 33.33 22.03
CA THR A 423 9.26 32.34 21.35
C THR A 423 10.00 31.41 22.32
N ARG A 424 10.43 31.91 23.49
CA ARG A 424 11.14 31.11 24.50
C ARG A 424 10.23 30.34 25.46
N ARG A 425 9.14 30.95 25.95
CA ARG A 425 8.28 30.36 26.99
C ARG A 425 7.22 29.39 26.46
N LYS A 426 6.93 29.40 25.15
CA LYS A 426 5.93 28.54 24.49
C LYS A 426 4.58 28.49 25.22
N GLN A 427 4.09 29.63 25.71
CA GLN A 427 2.75 29.72 26.31
C GLN A 427 1.71 29.47 25.21
N GLY A 428 0.56 28.87 25.57
CA GLY A 428 -0.57 28.74 24.64
C GLY A 428 -1.02 30.12 24.13
N PHE A 429 -1.11 30.27 22.80
CA PHE A 429 -1.35 31.56 22.15
C PHE A 429 -2.64 32.24 22.62
N GLY A 430 -3.74 31.50 22.75
CA GLY A 430 -4.99 32.06 23.26
C GLY A 430 -4.90 32.65 24.68
N ALA A 431 -4.07 32.11 25.57
CA ALA A 431 -3.85 32.71 26.90
C ALA A 431 -2.92 33.92 26.80
N PHE A 432 -1.79 33.76 26.10
CA PHE A 432 -0.80 34.80 25.88
C PHE A 432 -1.41 36.08 25.29
N LEU A 433 -2.15 35.97 24.19
CA LEU A 433 -2.72 37.14 23.50
C LEU A 433 -3.81 37.84 24.34
N ARG A 434 -4.60 37.08 25.12
CA ARG A 434 -5.60 37.67 26.03
C ARG A 434 -4.96 38.42 27.19
N GLU A 435 -3.93 37.85 27.80
CA GLU A 435 -3.15 38.50 28.86
C GLU A 435 -2.49 39.78 28.33
N LEU A 436 -1.93 39.72 27.12
CA LEU A 436 -1.34 40.88 26.47
C LEU A 436 -2.38 41.97 26.21
N ARG A 437 -3.56 41.63 25.66
CA ARG A 437 -4.67 42.58 25.43
C ARG A 437 -5.07 43.29 26.73
N ALA A 438 -5.22 42.54 27.82
CA ALA A 438 -5.58 43.09 29.12
C ALA A 438 -4.49 44.04 29.67
N SER A 439 -3.22 43.65 29.54
CA SER A 439 -2.08 44.47 29.98
C SER A 439 -1.99 45.79 29.21
N VAL A 440 -2.07 45.74 27.88
CA VAL A 440 -2.01 46.92 27.00
C VAL A 440 -3.19 47.84 27.26
N SER A 441 -4.41 47.30 27.36
CA SER A 441 -5.59 48.11 27.69
C SER A 441 -5.46 48.80 29.05
N THR A 442 -4.86 48.13 30.05
CA THR A 442 -4.64 48.72 31.37
C THR A 442 -3.62 49.85 31.31
N ALA A 443 -2.49 49.64 30.63
CA ALA A 443 -1.45 50.65 30.45
C ALA A 443 -1.99 51.90 29.72
N GLN A 444 -2.78 51.72 28.66
CA GLN A 444 -3.42 52.83 27.94
C GLN A 444 -4.43 53.61 28.81
N ARG A 445 -5.17 52.92 29.69
CA ARG A 445 -6.08 53.59 30.64
C ARG A 445 -5.32 54.41 31.67
N LEU A 446 -4.19 53.89 32.18
CA LEU A 446 -3.34 54.59 33.14
C LEU A 446 -2.69 55.85 32.53
N GLN A 447 -2.26 55.80 31.26
CA GLN A 447 -1.72 56.97 30.54
C GLN A 447 -2.75 58.08 30.28
N ARG A 448 -4.06 57.75 30.28
CA ARG A 448 -5.15 58.73 30.07
C ARG A 448 -5.62 59.41 31.35
N LEU A 449 -5.15 58.98 32.53
CA LEU A 449 -5.45 59.65 33.78
C LEU A 449 -4.53 60.88 33.91
N PRO A 450 -5.08 62.09 34.10
CA PRO A 450 -4.25 63.26 34.39
C PRO A 450 -3.55 63.04 35.74
N TRP A 451 -2.24 63.34 35.77
CA TRP A 451 -1.35 63.15 36.91
C TRP A 451 -1.86 63.79 38.20
#